data_AF-A0A6S7D4R8-F1
#
_entry.id   AF-A0A6S7D4R8-F1
#
_cell.length_a   1.000
_cell.length_b   1.000
_cell.length_c   1.000
_cell.angle_alpha   90.00
_cell.angle_beta   90.00
_cell.angle_gamma   90.00
#
_symmetry.space_group_name_H-M   'P 1'
#
loop_
_entity.id
_entity.type
_entity.pdbx_description
1 polymer ?
#
loop_
_entity_poly.entity_id
_entity_poly.type
_entity_poly.pdbx_seq_one_letter_code
_entity_poly.pdbx_strand_id
1 'polypeptide(L)' 'MIRQRLTRFSRCVFDTHQLPHGLLVSIVRARDRYSPLFRAAALRHIVADAPLAVTGGRPFAQRRRAVRRFYQL' A
#
# COMPACT_ATOMS: atom_id res chain seq x y z
N MET A 1 -8.31 -16.22 -15.76
CA MET A 1 -8.13 -14.75 -15.60
C MET A 1 -7.67 -14.29 -14.21
N ILE A 2 -8.06 -14.92 -13.09
CA ILE A 2 -7.61 -14.53 -11.72
C ILE A 2 -6.08 -14.55 -11.57
N ARG A 3 -5.41 -15.57 -12.14
CA ARG A 3 -3.94 -15.70 -12.10
C ARG A 3 -3.22 -14.49 -12.70
N GLN A 4 -3.67 -13.98 -13.85
CA GLN A 4 -3.06 -12.81 -14.50
C GLN A 4 -3.17 -11.54 -13.65
N ARG A 5 -4.31 -11.34 -12.97
CA ARG A 5 -4.50 -10.19 -12.08
C ARG A 5 -3.58 -10.27 -10.86
N LEU A 6 -3.44 -11.46 -10.27
CA LEU A 6 -2.52 -11.71 -9.16
C LEU A 6 -1.07 -11.47 -9.60
N THR A 7 -0.65 -12.01 -10.73
CA THR A 7 0.72 -11.80 -11.26
C THR A 7 1.03 -10.32 -11.48
N ARG A 8 0.10 -9.57 -12.09
CA ARG A 8 0.27 -8.11 -12.29
C ARG A 8 0.40 -7.37 -10.97
N PHE A 9 -0.45 -7.70 -9.98
CA PHE A 9 -0.37 -7.08 -8.67
C PHE A 9 0.93 -7.43 -7.95
N SER A 10 1.35 -8.71 -7.95
CA SER A 10 2.61 -9.15 -7.37
C SER A 10 3.81 -8.43 -7.98
N ARG A 11 3.78 -8.17 -9.30
CA ARG A 11 4.81 -7.36 -9.96
C ARG A 11 4.84 -5.93 -9.42
N CYS A 12 3.69 -5.27 -9.31
CA CYS A 12 3.64 -3.93 -8.70
C CYS A 12 4.14 -3.92 -7.25
N VAL A 13 3.86 -4.96 -6.48
CA VAL A 13 4.38 -5.12 -5.10
C VAL A 13 5.90 -5.23 -5.11
N PHE A 14 6.46 -6.02 -6.03
CA PHE A 14 7.91 -6.13 -6.21
C PHE A 14 8.54 -4.79 -6.60
N ASP A 15 7.99 -4.12 -7.62
CA ASP A 15 8.48 -2.84 -8.12
C ASP A 15 8.47 -1.73 -7.05
N THR A 16 7.55 -1.82 -6.08
CA THR A 16 7.41 -0.83 -4.99
C THR A 16 8.14 -1.20 -3.71
N HIS A 17 8.71 -2.41 -3.59
CA HIS A 17 9.27 -2.93 -2.33
C HIS A 17 10.49 -2.16 -1.83
N GLN A 18 11.34 -1.64 -2.73
CA GLN A 18 12.57 -0.94 -2.35
C GLN A 18 12.39 0.58 -2.24
N LEU A 19 11.16 1.08 -2.39
CA LEU A 19 10.92 2.51 -2.41
C LEU A 19 10.90 3.07 -0.98
N PRO A 20 11.51 4.24 -0.73
CA PRO A 20 11.45 4.90 0.57
C PRO A 20 10.00 5.22 0.97
N HIS A 21 9.73 5.22 2.28
CA HIS A 21 8.39 5.48 2.83
C HIS A 21 7.74 6.77 2.30
N GLY A 22 8.49 7.87 2.24
CA GLY A 22 7.98 9.14 1.71
C GLY A 22 7.55 9.05 0.24
N LEU A 23 8.27 8.26 -0.56
CA LEU A 23 7.94 8.06 -1.96
C LEU A 23 6.72 7.16 -2.12
N LEU A 24 6.57 6.12 -1.29
CA LEU A 24 5.35 5.31 -1.22
C LEU A 24 4.12 6.17 -0.90
N VAL A 25 4.22 7.08 0.07
CA VAL A 25 3.15 8.03 0.42
C VAL A 25 2.79 8.93 -0.78
N SER A 26 3.80 9.45 -1.49
CA SER A 26 3.57 10.28 -2.68
C SER A 26 2.83 9.52 -3.79
N ILE A 27 3.20 8.26 -4.04
CA ILE A 27 2.53 7.38 -5.02
C ILE A 27 1.07 7.18 -4.64
N VAL A 28 0.78 6.86 -3.37
CA VAL A 28 -0.60 6.64 -2.92
C VAL A 28 -1.45 7.90 -3.10
N ARG A 29 -0.89 9.09 -2.87
CA ARG A 29 -1.58 10.39 -3.02
C ARG A 29 -1.76 10.83 -4.48
N ALA A 30 -0.83 10.50 -5.37
CA ALA A 30 -0.86 10.92 -6.78
C ALA A 30 -1.89 10.11 -7.61
N ARG A 31 -3.18 10.43 -7.42
CA ARG A 31 -4.31 9.68 -8.00
C ARG A 31 -4.31 9.64 -9.52
N ASP A 32 -3.86 10.73 -10.15
CA ASP A 32 -3.94 10.93 -11.59
C ASP A 32 -2.68 10.45 -12.34
N ARG A 33 -1.62 10.10 -11.60
CA ARG A 33 -0.32 9.67 -12.18
C ARG A 33 -0.09 8.17 -12.16
N TYR A 34 -0.75 7.45 -11.25
CA TYR A 34 -0.50 6.02 -11.06
C TYR A 34 -1.79 5.21 -11.08
N SER A 35 -1.69 4.01 -11.66
CA SER A 35 -2.81 3.09 -11.70
C SER A 35 -3.28 2.69 -10.29
N PRO A 36 -4.57 2.36 -10.09
CA PRO A 36 -5.07 1.90 -8.80
C PRO A 36 -4.32 0.68 -8.25
N LEU A 37 -3.86 -0.23 -9.12
CA LEU A 37 -3.06 -1.40 -8.76
C LEU A 37 -1.71 -1.01 -8.16
N PHE A 38 -1.00 -0.08 -8.81
CA PHE A 38 0.30 0.39 -8.36
C PHE A 38 0.20 1.15 -7.03
N ARG A 39 -0.83 1.98 -6.88
CA ARG A 39 -1.14 2.67 -5.62
C ARG A 39 -1.51 1.70 -4.49
N ALA A 40 -2.25 0.64 -4.80
CA ALA A 40 -2.58 -0.40 -3.82
C ALA A 40 -1.34 -1.19 -3.38
N ALA A 41 -0.38 -1.42 -4.28
CA ALA A 41 0.89 -2.04 -3.96
C ALA A 41 1.72 -1.16 -3.02
N ALA A 42 1.84 0.14 -3.32
CA ALA A 42 2.53 1.08 -2.43
C ALA A 42 1.86 1.16 -1.04
N LEU A 43 0.52 1.25 -1.00
CA LEU A 43 -0.23 1.25 0.26
C LEU A 43 -0.01 -0.04 1.07
N ARG A 44 0.17 -1.19 0.42
CA ARG A 44 0.41 -2.46 1.10
C ARG A 44 1.69 -2.40 1.94
N HIS A 45 2.77 -1.84 1.39
CA HIS A 45 4.05 -1.68 2.11
C HIS A 45 3.91 -0.74 3.29
N ILE A 46 3.27 0.42 3.10
CA ILE A 46 2.97 1.36 4.21
C ILE A 46 2.19 0.67 5.35
N VAL A 47 1.24 -0.21 5.02
CA VAL A 47 0.45 -0.95 6.01
C VAL A 47 1.22 -2.10 6.66
N ALA A 48 2.23 -2.66 5.98
CA ALA A 48 3.10 -3.69 6.53
C ALA A 48 4.09 -3.11 7.55
N ASP A 49 4.64 -1.94 7.25
CA ASP A 49 5.64 -1.26 8.09
C ASP A 49 5.02 -0.37 9.18
N ALA A 50 3.69 -0.22 9.19
CA ALA A 50 3.02 0.63 10.16
C ALA A 50 3.22 0.12 11.60
N PRO A 51 3.53 1.02 12.55
CA PRO A 51 3.82 0.62 13.93
C PRO A 51 2.61 -0.02 14.60
N LEU A 52 2.85 -0.90 15.56
CA LEU A 52 1.80 -1.60 16.30
C LEU A 52 0.87 -0.62 17.03
N ALA A 53 1.38 0.53 17.49
CA ALA A 53 0.59 1.61 18.06
C ALA A 53 -0.51 2.14 17.12
N VAL A 54 -0.28 2.11 15.81
CA VAL A 54 -1.26 2.53 14.78
C VAL A 54 -2.17 1.37 14.37
N THR A 55 -1.63 0.16 14.25
CA THR A 55 -2.38 -1.00 13.73
C THR A 55 -3.17 -1.78 14.78
N GLY A 56 -2.73 -1.74 16.05
CA GLY A 56 -3.37 -2.37 17.20
C GLY A 56 -3.53 -3.89 17.08
N GLY A 57 -2.65 -4.57 16.33
CA GLY A 57 -2.73 -6.01 16.09
C GLY A 57 -3.95 -6.46 15.26
N ARG A 58 -4.68 -5.52 14.65
CA ARG A 58 -5.94 -5.81 13.95
C ARG A 58 -5.72 -6.58 12.64
N PRO A 59 -6.77 -7.21 12.09
CA PRO A 59 -6.71 -7.82 10.75
C PRO A 59 -6.39 -6.80 9.65
N PHE A 60 -5.76 -7.25 8.56
CA PHE A 60 -5.20 -6.38 7.51
C PHE A 60 -6.16 -5.30 7.00
N ALA A 61 -7.44 -5.64 6.78
CA ALA A 61 -8.44 -4.69 6.30
C ALA A 61 -8.65 -3.52 7.28
N GLN A 62 -8.63 -3.79 8.59
CA GLN A 62 -8.74 -2.78 9.63
C GLN A 62 -7.43 -2.00 9.78
N ARG A 63 -6.26 -2.67 9.73
CA ARG A 63 -4.95 -1.98 9.73
C ARG A 63 -4.88 -0.98 8.59
N ARG A 64 -5.27 -1.39 7.38
CA ARG A 64 -5.28 -0.52 6.20
C ARG A 64 -6.11 0.74 6.42
N ARG A 65 -7.29 0.61 7.03
CA ARG A 65 -8.14 1.78 7.35
C ARG A 65 -7.48 2.69 8.39
N ALA A 66 -6.90 2.12 9.44
CA ALA A 66 -6.21 2.88 10.48
C ALA A 66 -4.99 3.63 9.93
N VAL A 67 -4.16 2.96 9.13
CA VAL A 67 -2.97 3.52 8.48
C VAL A 67 -3.34 4.66 7.53
N ARG A 68 -4.40 4.49 6.73
CA ARG A 68 -4.90 5.56 5.86
C ARG A 68 -5.35 6.78 6.64
N ARG A 69 -6.01 6.59 7.78
CA ARG A 69 -6.42 7.68 8.67
C ARG A 69 -5.20 8.37 9.29
N PHE A 70 -4.22 7.61 9.76
CA PHE A 70 -3.00 8.12 10.40
C PHE A 70 -2.13 8.94 9.44
N TYR A 71 -1.84 8.41 8.24
CA TYR A 71 -1.02 9.09 7.23
C TYR A 71 -1.81 10.02 6.29
N GLN A 72 -3.13 10.15 6.48
CA GLN A 72 -4.02 10.96 5.65
C GLN A 72 -3.89 10.59 4.15
N LEU A 73 -4.20 9.33 3.81
CA LEU A 73 -4.09 8.71 2.48
C LEU A 73 -5.43 8.31 1.84
#